data_AF-A0A947W3T0-F1
#
_entry.id   AF-A0A947W3T0-F1
#
_cell.length_a   1.000
_cell.length_b   1.000
_cell.length_c   1.000
_cell.angle_alpha   90.00
_cell.angle_beta   90.00
_cell.angle_gamma   90.00
#
_symmetry.space_group_name_H-M   'P 1'
#
loop_
_entity.id
_entity.type
_entity.pdbx_description
1 polymer ?
#
loop_
_entity_poly.entity_id
_entity_poly.type
_entity_poly.pdbx_seq_one_letter_code
_entity_poly.pdbx_strand_id
1 'polypeptide(L)'
;MTTVNDRIEGKRSHYFIKKKFQTKFILRVILLVLIGMIVSSGLLFLFSQDTLTSSYQGSRLIIRNTGVSLLPKLALTTLITFFLIGIATMVVILFISHKIVGPLYRFETELKHIGEGDLTRRIYLRKEDQFTEIKEAMNSMIENLNSKVTEIKNQVEQMESFAASQQHSPENIMKGLSDLSSQIQKKFKL
;
A
#
# COMPACT_ATOMS: atom_id res chain seq x y z
N MET A 1 -32.56 -27.33 -28.86
CA MET A 1 -32.39 -26.02 -28.22
C MET A 1 -31.58 -26.27 -26.96
N THR A 2 -30.26 -26.19 -27.08
CA THR A 2 -29.31 -26.80 -26.14
C THR A 2 -28.58 -25.69 -25.38
N THR A 3 -28.89 -25.60 -24.09
CA THR A 3 -28.08 -25.11 -22.97
C THR A 3 -27.00 -24.06 -23.29
N VAL A 4 -27.37 -22.79 -23.14
CA VAL A 4 -26.43 -21.73 -22.70
C VAL A 4 -26.17 -21.96 -21.22
N ASN A 5 -24.91 -22.17 -20.83
CA ASN A 5 -24.20 -21.42 -19.80
C ASN A 5 -22.96 -22.22 -19.34
N ASP A 6 -21.89 -22.13 -20.13
CA ASP A 6 -20.57 -22.61 -19.75
C ASP A 6 -20.03 -21.75 -18.58
N ARG A 7 -19.79 -22.44 -17.46
CA ARG A 7 -18.61 -22.27 -16.58
C ARG A 7 -18.36 -20.89 -15.97
N ILE A 8 -18.95 -20.66 -14.80
CA ILE A 8 -18.27 -19.89 -13.76
C ILE A 8 -17.17 -20.79 -13.17
N GLU A 9 -16.02 -20.86 -13.84
CA GLU A 9 -14.81 -21.42 -13.23
C GLU A 9 -14.37 -20.47 -12.10
N GLY A 10 -14.43 -21.00 -10.88
CA GLY A 10 -14.11 -20.32 -9.64
C GLY A 10 -12.78 -19.57 -9.71
N LYS A 11 -12.90 -18.25 -9.64
CA LYS A 11 -11.87 -17.23 -9.41
C LYS A 11 -10.83 -17.73 -8.39
N ARG A 12 -9.68 -18.19 -8.87
CA ARG A 12 -8.55 -18.64 -8.03
C ARG A 12 -8.18 -17.53 -7.04
N SER A 13 -8.22 -17.83 -5.76
CA SER A 13 -7.78 -16.95 -4.68
C SER A 13 -6.29 -16.63 -4.83
N HIS A 14 -5.96 -15.55 -5.53
CA HIS A 14 -4.63 -14.95 -5.49
C HIS A 14 -4.51 -14.10 -4.22
N TYR A 15 -4.43 -14.73 -3.05
CA TYR A 15 -4.23 -14.04 -1.76
C TYR A 15 -2.80 -13.48 -1.58
N PHE A 16 -1.93 -13.65 -2.58
CA PHE A 16 -0.52 -13.26 -2.55
C PHE A 16 -0.16 -12.38 -3.75
N ILE A 17 -0.52 -11.10 -3.68
CA ILE A 17 -0.26 -10.17 -4.79
C ILE A 17 1.20 -9.67 -4.75
N LYS A 18 1.90 -9.63 -3.60
CA LYS A 18 3.33 -9.23 -3.53
C LYS A 18 4.14 -9.95 -2.43
N LYS A 19 4.65 -11.16 -2.73
CA LYS A 19 5.41 -12.02 -1.80
C LYS A 19 6.58 -11.30 -1.11
N LYS A 20 7.36 -10.48 -1.83
CA LYS A 20 8.62 -9.94 -1.28
C LYS A 20 8.43 -8.95 -0.13
N PHE A 21 7.42 -8.08 -0.19
CA PHE A 21 7.16 -7.11 0.89
C PHE A 21 6.48 -7.78 2.09
N GLN A 22 5.42 -8.55 1.82
CA GLN A 22 4.65 -9.23 2.86
C GLN A 22 5.51 -10.22 3.63
N THR A 23 6.36 -11.00 2.94
CA THR A 23 7.29 -11.92 3.61
C THR A 23 8.34 -11.17 4.43
N LYS A 24 8.95 -10.09 3.92
CA LYS A 24 9.90 -9.28 4.71
C LYS A 24 9.24 -8.63 5.94
N PHE A 25 7.99 -8.20 5.81
CA PHE A 25 7.22 -7.64 6.92
C PHE A 25 6.93 -8.69 7.99
N ILE A 26 6.33 -9.81 7.58
CA ILE A 26 6.01 -10.93 8.49
C ILE A 26 7.30 -11.43 9.17
N LEU A 27 8.39 -11.58 8.43
CA LEU A 27 9.68 -12.00 8.98
C LEU A 27 10.20 -11.02 10.06
N ARG A 28 10.10 -9.71 9.84
CA ARG A 28 10.51 -8.70 10.84
C ARG A 28 9.64 -8.76 12.09
N VAL A 29 8.33 -8.95 11.95
CA VAL A 29 7.41 -9.09 13.10
C VAL A 29 7.72 -10.37 13.87
N ILE A 30 7.92 -11.49 13.18
CA ILE A 30 8.31 -12.76 13.81
C ILE A 30 9.64 -12.61 14.55
N LEU A 31 10.66 -12.03 13.92
CA LEU A 31 11.97 -11.79 14.53
C LEU A 31 11.84 -10.92 15.79
N LEU A 32 11.04 -9.87 15.75
CA LEU A 32 10.80 -8.97 16.89
C LEU A 32 10.15 -9.73 18.05
N VAL A 33 9.14 -10.56 17.77
CA VAL A 33 8.48 -11.40 18.79
C VAL A 33 9.46 -12.42 19.38
N LEU A 34 10.29 -13.07 18.56
CA LEU A 34 11.30 -14.01 19.03
C LEU A 34 12.35 -13.34 19.91
N ILE A 35 12.83 -12.15 19.53
CA ILE A 35 13.74 -11.34 20.38
C ILE A 35 13.05 -11.00 21.70
N GLY A 36 11.78 -10.59 21.65
CA GLY A 36 10.97 -10.32 22.83
C GLY A 36 10.86 -11.53 23.77
N MET A 37 10.65 -12.73 23.22
CA MET A 37 10.63 -13.98 23.99
C MET A 37 11.97 -14.29 24.64
N ILE A 38 13.08 -14.11 23.91
CA ILE A 38 14.44 -14.32 24.44
C ILE A 38 14.73 -13.34 25.57
N VAL A 39 14.42 -12.05 25.38
CA VAL A 39 14.59 -11.00 26.39
C VAL A 39 13.72 -11.29 27.62
N SER A 40 12.47 -11.70 27.41
CA SER A 40 11.57 -12.05 28.50
C SER A 40 12.05 -13.27 29.30
N SER A 41 12.49 -14.33 28.61
CA SER A 41 13.07 -15.52 29.25
C SER A 41 14.36 -15.18 30.00
N GLY A 42 15.24 -14.36 29.42
CA GLY A 42 16.47 -13.91 30.05
C GLY A 42 16.23 -13.06 31.30
N LEU A 43 15.31 -12.11 31.24
CA LEU A 43 14.90 -11.31 32.41
C LEU A 43 14.35 -12.21 33.52
N LEU A 44 13.43 -13.13 33.17
CA LEU A 44 12.90 -14.08 34.13
C LEU A 44 13.99 -14.92 34.78
N PHE A 45 14.98 -15.38 34.01
CA PHE A 45 16.09 -16.16 34.53
C PHE A 45 16.99 -15.36 35.48
N LEU A 46 17.34 -14.12 35.14
CA LEU A 46 18.14 -13.23 35.99
C LEU A 46 17.42 -12.94 37.32
N PHE A 47 16.16 -12.51 37.28
CA PHE A 47 15.35 -12.23 38.48
C PHE A 47 15.04 -13.49 39.31
N SER A 48 14.97 -14.66 38.66
CA SER A 48 14.78 -15.94 39.34
C SER A 48 16.00 -16.31 40.18
N GLN A 49 17.22 -16.12 39.64
CA GLN A 49 18.46 -16.35 40.39
C GLN A 49 18.57 -15.45 41.62
N ASP A 50 18.20 -14.16 41.50
CA ASP A 50 18.18 -13.21 42.63
C ASP A 50 17.16 -13.56 43.72
N THR A 51 16.22 -14.46 43.44
CA THR A 51 15.16 -14.87 44.40
C THR A 51 15.53 -16.15 45.17
N LEU A 52 16.61 -16.85 44.81
CA LEU A 52 17.02 -18.09 45.49
C LEU A 52 17.78 -17.87 46.81
N THR A 53 18.14 -16.64 47.18
CA THR A 53 18.97 -16.42 48.38
C THR A 53 18.64 -15.13 49.14
N SER A 54 17.59 -15.14 49.96
CA SER A 54 17.55 -14.50 51.30
C SER A 54 16.12 -14.43 51.86
N SER A 55 15.68 -15.52 52.49
CA SER A 55 14.89 -15.41 53.72
C SER A 55 15.23 -16.57 54.67
N TYR A 56 16.51 -16.67 55.03
CA TYR A 56 16.91 -17.32 56.28
C TYR A 56 16.49 -16.41 57.45
N GLN A 57 15.20 -16.39 57.77
CA GLN A 57 14.75 -15.94 59.08
C GLN A 57 14.58 -17.20 59.94
N GLY A 58 15.66 -17.57 60.64
CA GLY A 58 15.71 -18.54 61.75
C GLY A 58 14.80 -19.76 61.67
N SER A 59 15.37 -20.93 61.33
CA SER A 59 14.95 -22.28 61.78
C SER A 59 13.44 -22.65 61.76
N ARG A 60 12.60 -21.91 61.03
CA ARG A 60 11.20 -22.27 60.75
C ARG A 60 10.93 -22.10 59.27
N LEU A 61 10.78 -23.22 58.58
CA LEU A 61 10.27 -23.28 57.22
C LEU A 61 8.79 -22.87 57.25
N ILE A 62 8.53 -21.57 57.14
CA ILE A 62 7.19 -21.07 56.82
C ILE A 62 7.01 -21.34 55.32
N ILE A 63 6.32 -22.42 54.99
CA ILE A 63 5.85 -22.68 53.62
C ILE A 63 4.78 -21.62 53.31
N ARG A 64 5.21 -20.39 53.00
CA ARG A 64 4.40 -19.54 52.14
C ARG A 64 4.43 -20.19 50.77
N ASN A 65 3.27 -20.34 50.13
CA ASN A 65 3.17 -20.72 48.73
C ASN A 65 4.22 -19.90 47.95
N THR A 66 5.29 -20.54 47.49
CA THR A 66 6.38 -19.91 46.74
C THR A 66 5.83 -19.16 45.51
N GLY A 67 4.69 -19.63 45.00
CA GLY A 67 3.90 -18.94 43.98
C GLY A 67 3.56 -17.49 44.33
N VAL A 68 3.07 -17.17 45.54
CA VAL A 68 2.55 -15.82 45.84
C VAL A 68 3.64 -14.75 45.89
N SER A 69 4.87 -15.13 46.24
CA SER A 69 6.02 -14.20 46.25
C SER A 69 6.67 -14.01 44.87
N LEU A 70 6.50 -14.98 43.97
CA LEU A 70 6.98 -14.91 42.58
C LEU A 70 5.98 -14.20 41.66
N LEU A 71 4.69 -14.35 41.89
CA LEU A 71 3.61 -13.71 41.11
C LEU A 71 3.83 -12.20 40.84
N PRO A 72 4.15 -11.33 41.82
CA PRO A 72 4.35 -9.91 41.55
C PRO A 72 5.59 -9.64 40.69
N LYS A 73 6.66 -10.43 40.84
CA LYS A 73 7.88 -10.30 40.03
C LYS A 73 7.62 -10.74 38.58
N LEU A 74 6.94 -11.88 38.39
CA LEU A 74 6.53 -12.37 37.07
C LEU A 74 5.60 -11.37 36.35
N ALA A 75 4.66 -10.78 37.09
CA ALA A 75 3.77 -9.76 36.56
C ALA A 75 4.54 -8.52 36.12
N LEU A 76 5.49 -8.03 36.93
CA LEU A 76 6.30 -6.87 36.60
C LEU A 76 7.20 -7.10 35.37
N THR A 77 7.90 -8.24 35.30
CA THR A 77 8.77 -8.54 34.15
C THR A 77 7.97 -8.73 32.86
N THR A 78 6.80 -9.37 32.93
CA THR A 78 5.89 -9.53 31.78
C THR A 78 5.33 -8.19 31.32
N LEU A 79 5.02 -7.29 32.26
CA LEU A 79 4.55 -5.95 31.94
C LEU A 79 5.64 -5.14 31.21
N ILE A 80 6.88 -5.18 31.72
CA ILE A 80 8.02 -4.49 31.10
C ILE A 80 8.26 -5.02 29.68
N THR A 81 8.28 -6.34 29.49
CA THR A 81 8.53 -6.94 28.18
C THR A 81 7.39 -6.66 27.21
N PHE A 82 6.14 -6.67 27.68
CA PHE A 82 4.98 -6.28 26.88
C PHE A 82 5.09 -4.85 26.37
N PHE A 83 5.41 -3.88 27.24
CA PHE A 83 5.59 -2.48 26.82
C PHE A 83 6.77 -2.32 25.85
N LEU A 84 7.89 -3.00 26.10
CA LEU A 84 9.06 -2.94 25.23
C LEU A 84 8.75 -3.46 23.83
N ILE A 85 8.12 -4.64 23.73
CA ILE A 85 7.69 -5.24 22.46
C ILE A 85 6.62 -4.37 21.79
N GLY A 86 5.70 -3.80 22.57
CA GLY A 86 4.66 -2.89 22.08
C GLY A 86 5.25 -1.65 21.43
N ILE A 87 6.21 -0.99 22.08
CA ILE A 87 6.92 0.18 21.54
C ILE A 87 7.71 -0.22 20.29
N ALA A 88 8.46 -1.33 20.33
CA ALA A 88 9.23 -1.79 19.18
C ALA A 88 8.31 -2.09 17.97
N THR A 89 7.16 -2.71 18.21
CA THR A 89 6.15 -3.01 17.18
C THR A 89 5.55 -1.73 16.61
N MET A 90 5.20 -0.77 17.47
CA MET A 90 4.71 0.56 17.08
C MET A 90 5.71 1.25 16.13
N VAL A 91 6.99 1.24 16.47
CA VAL A 91 8.06 1.82 15.65
C VAL A 91 8.12 1.14 14.28
N VAL A 92 8.11 -0.20 14.22
CA VAL A 92 8.11 -0.95 12.95
C VAL A 92 6.91 -0.58 12.08
N ILE A 93 5.72 -0.48 12.67
CA ILE A 93 4.49 -0.10 11.95
C ILE A 93 4.60 1.32 11.39
N LEU A 94 5.07 2.29 12.18
CA LEU A 94 5.22 3.68 11.74
C LEU A 94 6.20 3.82 10.56
N PHE A 95 7.32 3.09 10.59
CA PHE A 95 8.27 3.07 9.48
C PHE A 95 7.67 2.48 8.20
N ILE A 96 6.82 1.47 8.33
CA ILE A 96 6.15 0.84 7.20
C ILE A 96 5.07 1.74 6.63
N SER A 97 4.29 2.40 7.50
CA SER A 97 3.26 3.37 7.09
C SER A 97 3.84 4.44 6.16
N HIS A 98 5.01 5.00 6.50
CA HIS A 98 5.69 5.98 5.65
C HIS A 98 6.05 5.45 4.25
N LYS A 99 6.37 4.16 4.12
CA LYS A 99 6.65 3.52 2.82
C LYS A 99 5.40 3.28 1.97
N ILE A 100 4.21 3.39 2.55
CA ILE A 100 2.92 3.20 1.86
C ILE A 100 2.28 4.55 1.54
N VAL A 101 2.19 5.42 2.54
CA VAL A 101 1.49 6.71 2.43
C VAL A 101 2.17 7.63 1.41
N GLY A 102 3.50 7.67 1.37
CA GLY A 102 4.23 8.52 0.41
C GLY A 102 3.89 8.21 -1.05
N PRO A 103 4.02 6.96 -1.52
CA PRO A 103 3.58 6.54 -2.86
C PRO A 103 2.10 6.78 -3.12
N LEU A 104 1.23 6.55 -2.12
CA LEU A 104 -0.21 6.74 -2.28
C LEU A 104 -0.59 8.20 -2.54
N TYR A 105 0.00 9.13 -1.79
CA TYR A 105 -0.18 10.56 -2.01
C TYR A 105 0.30 11.02 -3.39
N ARG A 106 1.41 10.43 -3.88
CA ARG A 106 1.89 10.70 -5.24
C ARG A 106 0.90 10.19 -6.30
N PHE A 107 0.35 9.00 -6.12
CA PHE A 107 -0.69 8.49 -7.03
C PHE A 107 -1.91 9.40 -7.06
N GLU A 108 -2.41 9.83 -5.90
CA GLU A 108 -3.54 10.75 -5.79
C GLU A 108 -3.26 12.07 -6.52
N THR A 109 -2.09 12.66 -6.29
CA THR A 109 -1.71 13.93 -6.90
C THR A 109 -1.63 13.83 -8.43
N GLU A 110 -0.95 12.80 -8.95
CA GLU A 110 -0.84 12.62 -10.39
C GLU A 110 -2.20 12.27 -11.02
N LEU A 111 -3.02 11.43 -10.38
CA LEU A 111 -4.37 11.13 -10.85
C LEU A 111 -5.26 12.37 -10.93
N LYS A 112 -5.11 13.31 -9.99
CA LYS A 112 -5.85 14.57 -10.05
C LYS A 112 -5.47 15.38 -11.30
N HIS A 113 -4.19 15.52 -11.59
CA HIS A 113 -3.72 16.22 -12.80
C HIS A 113 -4.16 15.51 -14.09
N ILE A 114 -4.11 14.18 -14.11
CA ILE A 114 -4.61 13.39 -15.25
C ILE A 114 -6.12 13.58 -15.41
N GLY A 115 -6.87 13.59 -14.30
CA GLY A 115 -8.31 13.86 -14.29
C GLY A 115 -8.69 15.28 -14.72
N GLU A 116 -7.79 16.24 -14.52
CA GLU A 116 -7.89 17.61 -15.06
C GLU A 116 -7.55 17.69 -16.56
N GLY A 117 -7.09 16.59 -17.16
CA GLY A 117 -6.81 16.46 -18.59
C GLY A 117 -5.34 16.56 -18.98
N ASP A 118 -4.40 16.64 -18.03
CA ASP A 118 -2.95 16.60 -18.34
C ASP A 118 -2.47 15.16 -18.55
N LEU A 119 -2.51 14.72 -19.81
CA LEU A 119 -2.11 13.39 -20.25
C LEU A 119 -0.61 13.31 -20.59
N THR A 120 0.16 14.38 -20.39
CA THR A 120 1.63 14.39 -20.51
C THR A 120 2.31 13.84 -19.24
N ARG A 121 1.56 13.75 -18.14
CA ARG A 121 2.06 13.34 -16.83
C ARG A 121 2.46 11.87 -16.82
N ARG A 122 3.48 11.56 -16.02
CA ARG A 122 3.92 10.20 -15.74
C ARG A 122 4.16 10.02 -14.25
N ILE A 123 3.81 8.84 -13.78
CA ILE A 123 3.95 8.48 -12.37
C ILE A 123 5.32 7.85 -12.15
N TYR A 124 6.07 8.40 -11.21
CA TYR A 124 7.38 7.92 -10.80
C TYR A 124 7.40 7.53 -9.32
N LEU A 125 7.96 6.36 -9.05
CA LEU A 125 8.15 5.81 -7.70
C LEU A 125 9.63 5.68 -7.37
N ARG A 126 9.95 5.62 -6.07
CA ARG A 126 11.31 5.30 -5.62
C ARG A 126 11.60 3.82 -5.84
N LYS A 127 12.89 3.48 -5.99
CA LYS A 127 13.35 2.10 -6.26
C LYS A 127 12.84 1.06 -5.24
N GLU A 128 12.68 1.47 -3.99
CA GLU A 128 12.25 0.60 -2.88
C GLU A 128 10.73 0.53 -2.68
N ASP A 129 9.96 1.31 -3.44
CA ASP A 129 8.51 1.33 -3.34
C ASP A 129 7.92 0.07 -3.95
N GLN A 130 6.89 -0.48 -3.31
CA GLN A 130 6.32 -1.78 -3.70
C GLN A 130 5.24 -1.66 -4.79
N PHE A 131 4.94 -0.44 -5.24
CA PHE A 131 3.81 -0.16 -6.13
C PHE A 131 4.20 -0.09 -7.61
N THR A 132 5.35 -0.64 -8.00
CA THR A 132 5.89 -0.60 -9.37
C THR A 132 4.90 -1.10 -10.43
N GLU A 133 4.25 -2.24 -10.21
CA GLU A 133 3.22 -2.78 -11.12
C GLU A 133 2.01 -1.84 -11.26
N ILE A 134 1.59 -1.19 -10.17
CA ILE A 134 0.49 -0.23 -10.20
C ILE A 134 0.92 1.02 -10.98
N LYS A 135 2.13 1.53 -10.72
CA LYS A 135 2.76 2.61 -11.48
C LYS A 135 2.81 2.28 -12.97
N GLU A 136 3.19 1.07 -13.36
CA GLU A 136 3.23 0.63 -14.76
C GLU A 136 1.84 0.54 -15.38
N ALA A 137 0.88 -0.06 -14.69
CA ALA A 137 -0.50 -0.13 -15.15
C ALA A 137 -1.11 1.27 -15.33
N MET A 138 -0.86 2.19 -14.40
CA MET A 138 -1.34 3.57 -14.49
C MET A 138 -0.65 4.35 -15.62
N ASN A 139 0.67 4.22 -15.78
CA ASN A 139 1.37 4.87 -16.90
C ASN A 139 0.90 4.34 -18.26
N SER A 140 0.62 3.04 -18.36
CA SER A 140 0.02 2.43 -19.55
C SER A 140 -1.40 2.96 -19.79
N MET A 141 -2.21 3.12 -18.73
CA MET A 141 -3.53 3.75 -18.84
C MET A 141 -3.43 5.19 -19.37
N ILE A 142 -2.51 6.01 -18.83
CA ILE A 142 -2.28 7.39 -19.29
C ILE A 142 -1.89 7.40 -20.76
N GLU A 143 -0.98 6.52 -21.17
CA GLU A 143 -0.55 6.40 -22.57
C GLU A 143 -1.72 6.08 -23.50
N ASN A 144 -2.52 5.08 -23.13
CA ASN A 144 -3.68 4.69 -23.92
C ASN A 144 -4.73 5.81 -24.00
N LEU A 145 -4.92 6.58 -22.92
CA LEU A 145 -5.81 7.76 -22.94
C LEU A 145 -5.25 8.84 -23.87
N ASN A 146 -3.97 9.16 -23.76
CA ASN A 146 -3.31 10.16 -24.62
C ASN A 146 -3.43 9.78 -26.10
N SER A 147 -3.11 8.52 -26.42
CA SER A 147 -3.22 7.97 -27.78
C SER A 147 -4.65 8.08 -28.33
N LYS A 148 -5.66 7.69 -27.55
CA LYS A 148 -7.08 7.76 -27.96
C LYS A 148 -7.56 9.20 -28.18
N VAL A 149 -7.19 10.13 -27.31
CA VAL A 149 -7.57 11.55 -27.48
C VAL A 149 -6.87 12.15 -28.69
N THR A 150 -5.61 11.80 -28.92
CA THR A 150 -4.86 12.21 -30.11
C THR A 150 -5.47 11.65 -31.39
N GLU A 151 -5.93 10.40 -31.39
CA GLU A 151 -6.64 9.81 -32.53
C GLU A 151 -7.94 10.57 -32.83
N ILE A 152 -8.75 10.86 -31.80
CA ILE A 152 -9.99 11.64 -31.96
C ILE A 152 -9.67 13.03 -32.52
N LYS A 153 -8.64 13.70 -32.00
CA LYS A 153 -8.19 15.01 -32.51
C LYS A 153 -7.85 14.95 -33.99
N ASN A 154 -7.05 13.95 -34.40
CA ASN A 154 -6.66 13.78 -35.80
C ASN A 154 -7.86 13.49 -36.71
N GLN A 155 -8.84 12.71 -36.23
CA GLN A 155 -10.08 12.45 -36.98
C GLN A 155 -10.92 13.72 -37.17
N VAL A 156 -10.99 14.59 -36.14
CA VAL A 156 -11.67 15.90 -36.25
C VAL A 156 -10.96 16.79 -37.27
N GLU A 157 -9.63 16.90 -37.22
CA GLU A 157 -8.84 17.68 -38.19
C GLU A 157 -9.01 17.16 -39.63
N GLN A 158 -9.06 15.83 -39.82
CA GLN A 158 -9.36 15.23 -41.11
C GLN A 158 -10.77 15.61 -41.60
N MET A 159 -11.78 15.55 -40.74
CA MET A 159 -13.15 15.96 -41.08
C MET A 159 -13.23 17.45 -41.44
N GLU A 160 -12.49 18.32 -40.73
CA GLU A 160 -12.40 19.75 -41.06
C GLU A 160 -11.80 19.97 -42.44
N SER A 161 -10.67 19.31 -42.74
CA SER A 161 -10.02 19.44 -44.05
C SER A 161 -10.90 18.93 -45.19
N PHE A 162 -11.63 17.83 -44.98
CA PHE A 162 -12.57 17.27 -45.95
C PHE A 162 -13.75 18.22 -46.18
N ALA A 163 -14.36 18.75 -45.12
CA ALA A 163 -15.45 19.71 -45.22
C ALA A 163 -15.00 21.01 -45.92
N ALA A 164 -13.79 21.52 -45.62
CA ALA A 164 -13.25 22.70 -46.28
C ALA A 164 -13.02 22.50 -47.79
N SER A 165 -12.75 21.27 -48.23
CA SER A 165 -12.58 20.95 -49.66
C SER A 165 -13.89 20.86 -50.45
N GLN A 166 -15.04 20.79 -49.75
CA GLN A 166 -16.36 20.65 -50.37
C GLN A 166 -17.03 22.03 -50.59
N GLN A 167 -17.47 22.30 -51.82
CA GLN A 167 -17.96 23.61 -52.26
C GLN A 167 -19.30 24.06 -51.62
N HIS A 168 -20.04 23.16 -50.98
CA HIS A 168 -21.34 23.41 -50.34
C HIS A 168 -21.39 22.95 -48.87
N SER A 169 -20.25 22.97 -48.16
CA SER A 169 -20.24 22.61 -46.75
C SER A 169 -21.08 23.59 -45.91
N PRO A 170 -22.07 23.09 -45.15
CA PRO A 170 -22.87 23.94 -44.26
C PRO A 170 -21.99 24.64 -43.22
N GLU A 171 -22.11 25.97 -43.09
CA GLU A 171 -21.30 26.82 -42.19
C GLU A 171 -21.37 26.34 -40.72
N ASN A 172 -22.53 25.81 -40.32
CA ASN A 172 -22.76 25.22 -39.00
C ASN A 172 -21.90 23.97 -38.73
N ILE A 173 -21.56 23.17 -39.74
CA ILE A 173 -20.69 21.99 -39.57
C ILE A 173 -19.24 22.43 -39.37
N MET A 174 -18.75 23.37 -40.19
CA MET A 174 -17.39 23.91 -40.04
C MET A 174 -17.20 24.57 -38.66
N LYS A 175 -18.19 25.34 -38.22
CA LYS A 175 -18.18 25.94 -36.88
C LYS A 175 -18.19 24.89 -35.78
N GLY A 176 -19.04 23.86 -35.89
CA GLY A 176 -19.12 22.78 -34.90
C GLY A 176 -17.83 21.97 -34.77
N LEU A 177 -17.14 21.70 -35.89
CA LEU A 177 -15.84 21.02 -35.87
C LEU A 177 -14.75 21.90 -35.23
N SER A 178 -14.68 23.19 -35.62
CA SER A 178 -13.74 24.14 -35.04
C SER A 178 -13.95 24.29 -33.53
N ASP A 179 -15.21 24.33 -33.08
CA ASP A 179 -15.55 24.39 -31.66
C ASP A 179 -15.15 23.10 -30.94
N LEU A 180 -15.31 21.93 -31.56
CA LEU A 180 -14.90 20.65 -30.99
C LEU A 180 -13.38 20.54 -30.88
N SER A 181 -12.64 20.92 -31.92
CA SER A 181 -11.17 20.95 -31.94
C SER A 181 -10.64 21.86 -30.82
N SER A 182 -11.21 23.06 -30.68
CA SER A 182 -10.90 24.00 -29.60
C SER A 182 -11.21 23.42 -28.21
N GLN A 183 -12.34 22.72 -28.05
CA GLN A 183 -12.68 22.06 -26.79
C GLN A 183 -11.70 20.95 -26.41
N ILE A 184 -11.24 20.15 -27.38
CA ILE A 184 -10.24 19.09 -27.12
C ILE A 184 -8.94 19.73 -26.64
N GLN A 185 -8.44 20.76 -27.33
CA GLN A 185 -7.21 21.46 -26.95
C GLN A 185 -7.32 22.17 -25.58
N LYS A 186 -8.51 22.66 -25.23
CA LYS A 186 -8.75 23.31 -23.93
C LYS A 186 -8.88 22.31 -22.78
N LYS A 187 -9.48 21.14 -23.03
CA LYS A 187 -9.76 20.13 -22.00
C LYS A 187 -8.60 19.15 -21.80
N PHE A 188 -7.77 18.94 -22.81
CA PHE A 188 -6.68 17.98 -22.75
C PHE A 188 -5.35 18.64 -23.13
N LYS A 189 -4.35 18.39 -22.28
CA LYS A 189 -2.97 18.66 -22.57
C LYS A 189 -2.30 17.34 -22.93
N LEU A 190 -1.97 17.22 -24.21
CA LEU A 190 -1.46 16.02 -24.86
C LEU A 190 0.06 16.01 -24.96
#